data_AF-A0A7J5Z6Y0-F1
#
_entry.id   AF-A0A7J5Z6Y0-F1
#
_cell.length_a   1.000
_cell.length_b   1.000
_cell.length_c   1.000
_cell.angle_alpha   90.00
_cell.angle_beta   90.00
_cell.angle_gamma   90.00
#
_symmetry.space_group_name_H-M   'P 1'
#
loop_
_entity.id
_entity.type
_entity.pdbx_description
1 polymer ?
#
loop_
_entity_poly.entity_id
_entity_poly.type
_entity_poly.pdbx_seq_one_letter_code
_entity_poly.pdbx_strand_id
1 'polypeptide(L)'
;MDKRWNLIHYSKTYVRDIYPFRRSVSPQLNLVHMLPEKGQELIQKQVFSRKLEEVGRVLFLISLTQHMPAVHKQSHVSLLQEDLLRLPSFPRTAIDAEFSLVNEPQGKELFGLDTLHKVLWIKLLEEMFLGMPSEYPWGDEMMLFLNVFNGALLLHPEDSSLIRQYTATAINTAVHFNHLFSLSGYQWILPTMLQVYADYESDPLLRQGIEFCCQQFYILHRKPFIMQLFASVAPLLEFTTSTSTGLSKGVSAQCLFDLLISLEGETKDALDALDEAIKLCVTVVAYAPESFRRCGKHIAEASRILHIFSRQLFV
;
A
#
# COMPACT_ATOMS: atom_id res chain seq x y z
N MET A 1 32.94 -22.84 -19.55
CA MET A 1 33.34 -21.56 -18.95
C MET A 1 32.34 -21.23 -17.87
N ASP A 2 32.78 -21.26 -16.62
CA ASP A 2 31.90 -21.02 -15.47
C ASP A 2 31.59 -19.52 -15.40
N LYS A 3 30.32 -19.13 -15.56
CA LYS A 3 29.94 -17.72 -15.52
C LYS A 3 30.17 -17.24 -14.08
N ARG A 4 31.20 -16.42 -13.87
CA ARG A 4 31.43 -15.71 -12.61
C ARG A 4 30.36 -14.63 -12.50
N TRP A 5 29.35 -14.82 -11.67
CA TRP A 5 28.24 -13.85 -11.57
C TRP A 5 28.62 -12.62 -10.74
N ASN A 6 29.77 -12.65 -10.02
CA ASN A 6 30.24 -11.55 -9.17
C ASN A 6 29.17 -11.05 -8.18
N LEU A 7 28.28 -11.95 -7.74
CA LEU A 7 27.16 -11.60 -6.87
C LEU A 7 27.60 -11.65 -5.41
N ILE A 8 27.19 -10.64 -4.66
CA ILE A 8 27.27 -10.63 -3.20
C ILE A 8 25.92 -11.13 -2.69
N HIS A 9 25.95 -12.25 -1.98
CA HIS A 9 24.74 -12.90 -1.45
C HIS A 9 24.37 -12.41 -0.04
N TYR A 10 25.33 -11.85 0.69
CA TYR A 10 25.10 -11.33 2.04
C TYR A 10 25.85 -10.02 2.24
N SER A 11 25.08 -8.94 2.46
CA SER A 11 25.59 -7.58 2.55
C SER A 11 26.56 -7.35 3.70
N LYS A 12 26.46 -8.13 4.79
CA LYS A 12 27.30 -7.94 5.99
C LYS A 12 28.62 -8.71 5.97
N THR A 13 28.80 -9.68 5.07
CA THR A 13 30.04 -10.49 5.02
C THR A 13 30.94 -10.12 3.84
N TYR A 14 30.46 -9.33 2.88
CA TYR A 14 31.21 -8.95 1.67
C TYR A 14 31.87 -10.16 0.96
N VAL A 15 31.21 -11.32 1.04
CA VAL A 15 31.64 -12.60 0.46
C VAL A 15 30.92 -12.82 -0.88
N ARG A 16 31.66 -13.28 -1.90
CA ARG A 16 31.13 -13.64 -3.23
C ARG A 16 30.88 -15.16 -3.42
N ASP A 17 30.06 -15.48 -4.42
CA ASP A 17 29.88 -16.76 -5.13
C ASP A 17 29.55 -18.02 -4.29
N ILE A 18 28.24 -18.39 -4.26
CA ILE A 18 27.75 -19.69 -3.75
C ILE A 18 27.38 -20.58 -4.94
N TYR A 19 28.00 -21.76 -5.07
CA TYR A 19 27.73 -22.67 -6.17
C TYR A 19 26.61 -23.65 -5.83
N PRO A 20 25.52 -23.71 -6.60
CA PRO A 20 24.46 -24.68 -6.39
C PRO A 20 24.90 -26.09 -6.77
N PHE A 21 24.34 -27.06 -6.05
CA PHE A 21 24.57 -28.49 -6.20
C PHE A 21 24.37 -29.00 -7.64
N ARG A 22 25.35 -29.74 -8.16
CA ARG A 22 25.16 -30.67 -9.29
C ARG A 22 25.34 -32.09 -8.75
N ARG A 23 24.48 -33.03 -9.17
CA ARG A 23 24.41 -34.43 -8.67
C ARG A 23 25.75 -35.21 -8.69
N SER A 24 26.78 -34.70 -9.37
CA SER A 24 28.08 -35.33 -9.56
C SER A 24 29.28 -34.49 -9.11
N VAL A 25 29.08 -33.32 -8.49
CA VAL A 25 30.18 -32.44 -8.03
C VAL A 25 29.85 -31.93 -6.64
N SER A 26 30.76 -32.13 -5.67
CA SER A 26 30.60 -31.53 -4.34
C SER A 26 30.48 -30.01 -4.47
N PRO A 27 29.52 -29.36 -3.77
CA PRO A 27 29.39 -27.92 -3.81
C PRO A 27 30.71 -27.28 -3.37
N GLN A 28 31.30 -26.48 -4.27
CA GLN A 28 32.50 -25.71 -3.96
C GLN A 28 32.05 -24.33 -3.51
N LEU A 29 32.56 -23.86 -2.37
CA LEU A 29 32.29 -22.51 -1.87
C LEU A 29 33.58 -21.71 -2.02
N ASN A 30 33.58 -20.70 -2.89
CA ASN A 30 34.73 -19.83 -3.08
C ASN A 30 34.50 -18.51 -2.35
N LEU A 31 34.91 -18.46 -1.08
CA LEU A 31 34.82 -17.25 -0.27
C LEU A 31 35.91 -16.27 -0.69
N VAL A 32 35.54 -15.26 -1.47
CA VAL A 32 36.44 -14.13 -1.75
C VAL A 32 36.13 -13.01 -0.78
N HIS A 33 37.03 -12.77 0.18
CA HIS A 33 36.97 -11.60 1.04
C HIS A 33 37.25 -10.34 0.22
N MET A 34 36.38 -9.35 0.34
CA MET A 34 36.53 -8.05 -0.32
C MET A 34 36.77 -6.94 0.68
N LEU A 35 37.45 -5.89 0.20
CA LEU A 35 37.47 -4.61 0.89
C LEU A 35 36.02 -4.09 1.01
N PRO A 36 35.59 -3.64 2.20
CA PRO A 36 34.21 -3.21 2.44
C PRO A 36 33.71 -2.17 1.43
N GLU A 37 34.52 -1.16 1.09
CA GLU A 37 34.16 -0.11 0.12
C GLU A 37 33.81 -0.68 -1.26
N LYS A 38 34.66 -1.58 -1.77
CA LYS A 38 34.44 -2.23 -3.07
C LYS A 38 33.28 -3.21 -3.03
N GLY A 39 33.05 -3.85 -1.87
CA GLY A 39 31.89 -4.70 -1.64
C GLY A 39 30.59 -3.89 -1.67
N GLN A 40 30.57 -2.74 -1.01
CA GLN A 40 29.43 -1.83 -0.94
C GLN A 40 29.05 -1.27 -2.33
N GLU A 41 30.04 -0.81 -3.10
CA GLU A 41 29.84 -0.35 -4.48
C GLU A 41 29.18 -1.43 -5.37
N LEU A 42 29.62 -2.69 -5.21
CA LEU A 42 29.06 -3.81 -5.95
C LEU A 42 27.65 -4.18 -5.50
N ILE A 43 27.37 -4.14 -4.19
CA ILE A 43 26.02 -4.34 -3.66
C ILE A 43 25.08 -3.29 -4.25
N GLN A 44 25.48 -2.02 -4.21
CA GLN A 44 24.69 -0.93 -4.76
C GLN A 44 24.38 -1.14 -6.24
N LYS A 45 25.39 -1.45 -7.05
CA LYS A 45 25.22 -1.74 -8.48
C LYS A 45 24.33 -2.97 -8.72
N GLN A 46 24.46 -4.01 -7.91
CA GLN A 46 23.66 -5.23 -8.02
C GLN A 46 22.19 -4.96 -7.68
N VAL A 47 21.93 -4.24 -6.58
CA VAL A 47 20.58 -3.87 -6.14
C VAL A 47 19.92 -2.94 -7.16
N PHE A 48 20.66 -1.94 -7.67
CA PHE A 48 20.16 -1.03 -8.70
C PHE A 48 19.74 -1.80 -9.97
N SER A 49 20.62 -2.64 -10.52
CA SER A 49 20.30 -3.46 -11.70
C SER A 49 19.10 -4.37 -11.46
N ARG A 50 19.03 -5.03 -10.29
CA ARG A 50 17.91 -5.90 -9.95
C ARG A 50 16.60 -5.12 -9.87
N LYS A 51 16.59 -3.98 -9.21
CA LYS A 51 15.39 -3.14 -9.07
C LYS A 51 14.92 -2.63 -10.43
N LEU A 52 15.85 -2.29 -11.33
CA LEU A 52 15.53 -1.91 -12.71
C LEU A 52 14.90 -3.06 -13.50
N GLU A 53 15.40 -4.28 -13.34
CA GLU A 53 14.77 -5.47 -13.95
C GLU A 53 13.36 -5.72 -13.39
N GLU A 54 13.15 -5.56 -12.08
CA GLU A 54 11.84 -5.68 -11.44
C GLU A 54 10.85 -4.66 -12.01
N VAL A 55 11.25 -3.39 -12.11
CA VAL A 55 10.47 -2.32 -12.76
C VAL A 55 10.10 -2.69 -14.20
N GLY A 56 11.06 -3.18 -14.98
CA GLY A 56 10.83 -3.62 -16.36
C GLY A 56 9.82 -4.75 -16.46
N ARG A 57 9.85 -5.72 -15.54
CA ARG A 57 8.87 -6.83 -15.49
C ARG A 57 7.47 -6.33 -15.17
N VAL A 58 7.32 -5.44 -14.19
CA VAL A 58 6.00 -4.88 -13.82
C VAL A 58 5.43 -4.05 -14.96
N LEU A 59 6.24 -3.19 -15.60
CA LEU A 59 5.84 -2.43 -16.78
C LEU A 59 5.37 -3.32 -17.93
N PHE A 60 6.08 -4.42 -18.18
CA PHE A 60 5.69 -5.38 -19.21
C PHE A 60 4.33 -6.00 -18.90
N LEU A 61 4.08 -6.42 -17.65
CA LEU A 61 2.78 -6.95 -17.24
C LEU A 61 1.65 -5.92 -17.39
N ILE A 62 1.88 -4.66 -17.00
CA ILE A 62 0.92 -3.57 -17.20
C ILE A 62 0.62 -3.39 -18.69
N SER A 63 1.66 -3.35 -19.53
CA SER A 63 1.49 -3.19 -20.98
C SER A 63 0.69 -4.34 -21.58
N LEU A 64 0.93 -5.57 -21.12
CA LEU A 64 0.17 -6.76 -21.55
C LEU A 64 -1.30 -6.68 -21.17
N THR A 65 -1.63 -6.25 -19.94
CA THR A 65 -3.03 -6.14 -19.49
C THR A 65 -3.77 -5.00 -20.18
N GLN A 66 -3.09 -3.90 -20.52
CA GLN A 66 -3.69 -2.73 -21.16
C GLN A 66 -3.96 -2.89 -22.66
N HIS A 67 -3.11 -3.61 -23.40
CA HIS A 67 -3.20 -3.71 -24.86
C HIS A 67 -3.88 -5.00 -25.35
N MET A 68 -4.49 -5.74 -24.43
CA MET A 68 -5.19 -6.98 -24.71
C MET A 68 -6.60 -6.74 -25.29
N PRO A 69 -7.07 -7.58 -26.22
CA PRO A 69 -8.48 -7.57 -26.63
C PRO A 69 -9.41 -7.80 -25.44
N ALA A 70 -10.48 -7.00 -25.33
CA ALA A 70 -11.40 -7.03 -24.18
C ALA A 70 -11.98 -8.44 -23.89
N VAL A 71 -12.19 -9.25 -24.93
CA VAL A 71 -12.67 -10.65 -24.83
C VAL A 71 -11.75 -11.53 -23.97
N HIS A 72 -10.45 -11.25 -23.96
CA HIS A 72 -9.44 -12.01 -23.23
C HIS A 72 -9.03 -11.36 -21.91
N LYS A 73 -9.45 -10.09 -21.65
CA LYS A 73 -9.00 -9.33 -20.47
C LYS A 73 -9.26 -10.10 -19.18
N GLN A 74 -10.48 -10.57 -18.98
CA GLN A 74 -10.87 -11.29 -17.77
C GLN A 74 -10.03 -12.55 -17.55
N SER A 75 -9.90 -13.43 -18.55
CA SER A 75 -9.16 -14.69 -18.39
C SER A 75 -7.69 -14.46 -18.04
N HIS A 76 -7.08 -13.43 -18.61
CA HIS A 76 -5.68 -13.13 -18.33
C HIS A 76 -5.46 -12.45 -16.99
N VAL A 77 -6.36 -11.56 -16.54
CA VAL A 77 -6.22 -10.99 -15.19
C VAL A 77 -6.49 -12.04 -14.11
N SER A 78 -7.38 -13.01 -14.36
CA SER A 78 -7.57 -14.16 -13.47
C SER A 78 -6.32 -15.04 -13.43
N LEU A 79 -5.67 -15.30 -14.58
CA LEU A 79 -4.41 -16.03 -14.62
C LEU A 79 -3.29 -15.28 -13.86
N LEU A 80 -3.18 -13.96 -14.05
CA LEU A 80 -2.21 -13.14 -13.33
C LEU A 80 -2.44 -13.22 -11.81
N GLN A 81 -3.71 -13.15 -11.39
CA GLN A 81 -4.10 -13.28 -9.99
C GLN A 81 -3.68 -14.65 -9.42
N GLU A 82 -3.95 -15.74 -10.14
CA GLU A 82 -3.57 -17.09 -9.73
C GLU A 82 -2.05 -17.25 -9.63
N ASP A 83 -1.32 -16.74 -10.62
CA ASP A 83 0.14 -16.82 -10.66
C ASP A 83 0.76 -16.04 -9.50
N LEU A 84 0.24 -14.84 -9.19
CA LEU A 84 0.68 -14.06 -8.03
C LEU A 84 0.44 -14.80 -6.71
N LEU A 85 -0.70 -15.46 -6.54
CA LEU A 85 -0.97 -16.27 -5.34
C LEU A 85 -0.06 -17.50 -5.20
N ARG A 86 0.39 -18.08 -6.32
CA ARG A 86 1.32 -19.22 -6.31
C ARG A 86 2.75 -18.81 -6.01
N LEU A 87 3.10 -17.52 -6.14
CA LEU A 87 4.44 -17.04 -5.84
C LEU A 87 4.66 -16.94 -4.31
N PRO A 88 5.56 -17.74 -3.72
CA PRO A 88 5.81 -17.70 -2.27
C PRO A 88 6.45 -16.38 -1.80
N SER A 89 6.94 -15.58 -2.75
CA SER A 89 7.54 -14.28 -2.52
C SER A 89 6.56 -13.12 -2.63
N PHE A 90 5.31 -13.36 -3.03
CA PHE A 90 4.27 -12.35 -3.06
C PHE A 90 3.55 -12.28 -1.69
N PRO A 91 3.23 -11.09 -1.16
CA PRO A 91 3.49 -9.75 -1.67
C PRO A 91 4.88 -9.19 -1.33
N ARG A 92 5.72 -9.93 -0.58
CA ARG A 92 7.03 -9.45 -0.05
C ARG A 92 7.88 -8.75 -1.11
N THR A 93 8.02 -9.33 -2.29
CA THR A 93 8.83 -8.78 -3.40
C THR A 93 8.29 -7.44 -3.94
N ALA A 94 6.98 -7.21 -3.91
CA ALA A 94 6.41 -5.93 -4.30
C ALA A 94 6.77 -4.83 -3.27
N ILE A 95 6.79 -5.19 -1.98
CA ILE A 95 7.02 -4.28 -0.85
C ILE A 95 8.46 -4.27 -0.31
N ASP A 96 9.41 -4.92 -0.99
CA ASP A 96 10.80 -4.98 -0.53
C ASP A 96 11.56 -3.69 -0.84
N ALA A 97 12.28 -3.13 0.13
CA ALA A 97 13.00 -1.87 0.02
C ALA A 97 14.37 -1.91 0.72
N GLU A 98 15.40 -1.44 0.03
CA GLU A 98 16.81 -1.51 0.46
C GLU A 98 17.26 -0.20 1.12
N PHE A 99 16.64 0.17 2.25
CA PHE A 99 16.91 1.44 2.95
C PHE A 99 18.36 1.62 3.39
N SER A 100 19.09 0.51 3.59
CA SER A 100 20.50 0.55 3.98
C SER A 100 21.42 1.23 2.96
N LEU A 101 20.98 1.35 1.70
CA LEU A 101 21.75 1.92 0.60
C LEU A 101 21.34 3.36 0.26
N VAL A 102 20.41 3.97 1.00
CA VAL A 102 19.89 5.32 0.70
C VAL A 102 20.96 6.41 0.90
N ASN A 103 21.88 6.22 1.84
CA ASN A 103 22.97 7.17 2.13
C ASN A 103 24.21 6.98 1.24
N GLU A 104 24.18 6.01 0.33
CA GLU A 104 25.28 5.70 -0.58
C GLU A 104 25.22 6.58 -1.86
N PRO A 105 26.27 6.62 -2.70
CA PRO A 105 26.36 7.55 -3.83
C PRO A 105 25.19 7.52 -4.83
N GLN A 106 24.60 6.35 -5.11
CA GLN A 106 23.39 6.17 -5.96
C GLN A 106 22.11 5.96 -5.14
N GLY A 107 22.11 6.32 -3.86
CA GLY A 107 21.01 6.04 -2.94
C GLY A 107 19.74 6.81 -3.27
N LYS A 108 19.85 8.04 -3.79
CA LYS A 108 18.71 8.86 -4.23
C LYS A 108 18.04 8.29 -5.47
N GLU A 109 18.84 7.87 -6.45
CA GLU A 109 18.36 7.23 -7.67
C GLU A 109 17.71 5.89 -7.36
N LEU A 110 18.30 5.12 -6.43
CA LEU A 110 17.72 3.87 -5.97
C LEU A 110 16.40 4.08 -5.22
N PHE A 111 16.31 5.12 -4.38
CA PHE A 111 15.08 5.49 -3.68
C PHE A 111 13.98 5.84 -4.68
N GLY A 112 14.25 6.73 -5.64
CA GLY A 112 13.28 7.10 -6.68
C GLY A 112 12.88 5.91 -7.57
N LEU A 113 13.80 4.99 -7.86
CA LEU A 113 13.50 3.76 -8.59
C LEU A 113 12.62 2.82 -7.77
N ASP A 114 12.80 2.74 -6.45
CA ASP A 114 11.92 1.96 -5.58
C ASP A 114 10.53 2.59 -5.45
N THR A 115 10.43 3.93 -5.34
CA THR A 115 9.14 4.65 -5.38
C THR A 115 8.40 4.35 -6.68
N LEU A 116 9.08 4.47 -7.84
CA LEU A 116 8.52 4.14 -9.14
C LEU A 116 8.04 2.67 -9.20
N HIS A 117 8.84 1.75 -8.67
CA HIS A 117 8.47 0.34 -8.59
C HIS A 117 7.18 0.14 -7.77
N LYS A 118 7.02 0.82 -6.63
CA LYS A 118 5.79 0.73 -5.81
C LYS A 118 4.58 1.30 -6.55
N VAL A 119 4.71 2.47 -7.18
CA VAL A 119 3.65 3.08 -8.01
C VAL A 119 3.19 2.13 -9.11
N LEU A 120 4.13 1.49 -9.81
CA LEU A 120 3.82 0.53 -10.87
C LEU A 120 3.13 -0.73 -10.34
N TRP A 121 3.50 -1.22 -9.16
CA TRP A 121 2.79 -2.34 -8.53
C TRP A 121 1.34 -1.99 -8.20
N ILE A 122 1.09 -0.81 -7.63
CA ILE A 122 -0.28 -0.33 -7.38
C ILE A 122 -1.07 -0.30 -8.70
N LYS A 123 -0.48 0.27 -9.76
CA LYS A 123 -1.10 0.36 -11.09
C LYS A 123 -1.37 -1.00 -11.74
N LEU A 124 -0.47 -1.97 -11.59
CA LEU A 124 -0.68 -3.34 -12.08
C LEU A 124 -1.87 -4.00 -11.39
N LEU A 125 -1.94 -3.87 -10.07
CA LEU A 125 -3.04 -4.43 -9.28
C LEU A 125 -4.37 -3.72 -9.56
N GLU A 126 -4.35 -2.42 -9.84
CA GLU A 126 -5.53 -1.70 -10.33
C GLU A 126 -6.05 -2.28 -11.64
N GLU A 127 -5.19 -2.45 -12.66
CA GLU A 127 -5.59 -3.05 -13.94
C GLU A 127 -6.09 -4.48 -13.78
N MET A 128 -5.50 -5.25 -12.85
CA MET A 128 -5.96 -6.59 -12.50
C MET A 128 -7.35 -6.54 -11.87
N PHE A 129 -7.55 -5.74 -10.81
CA PHE A 129 -8.82 -5.62 -10.10
C PHE A 129 -9.96 -5.13 -11.00
N LEU A 130 -9.73 -4.08 -11.79
CA LEU A 130 -10.73 -3.56 -12.73
C LEU A 130 -10.99 -4.50 -13.92
N GLY A 131 -10.07 -5.43 -14.20
CA GLY A 131 -10.29 -6.50 -15.18
C GLY A 131 -11.09 -7.68 -14.65
N MET A 132 -11.18 -7.84 -13.32
CA MET A 132 -11.93 -8.91 -12.67
C MET A 132 -13.42 -8.52 -12.56
N PRO A 133 -14.36 -9.47 -12.53
CA PRO A 133 -15.76 -9.16 -12.26
C PRO A 133 -15.94 -8.49 -10.89
N SER A 134 -16.83 -7.50 -10.77
CA SER A 134 -17.15 -6.82 -9.51
C SER A 134 -17.70 -7.76 -8.43
N GLU A 135 -18.32 -8.86 -8.84
CA GLU A 135 -18.89 -9.91 -7.99
C GLU A 135 -17.93 -11.09 -7.76
N TYR A 136 -16.65 -10.93 -8.12
CA TYR A 136 -15.67 -11.99 -7.92
C TYR A 136 -15.60 -12.38 -6.43
N PRO A 137 -15.66 -13.68 -6.08
CA PRO A 137 -15.78 -14.15 -4.71
C PRO A 137 -14.41 -14.15 -4.03
N TRP A 138 -13.86 -12.97 -3.80
CA TRP A 138 -12.63 -12.79 -3.04
C TRP A 138 -12.75 -13.40 -1.64
N GLY A 139 -11.83 -14.31 -1.30
CA GLY A 139 -11.62 -14.75 0.08
C GLY A 139 -10.61 -13.88 0.82
N ASP A 140 -9.99 -14.45 1.85
CA ASP A 140 -8.96 -13.78 2.66
C ASP A 140 -7.72 -13.40 1.83
N GLU A 141 -7.53 -14.00 0.65
CA GLU A 141 -6.42 -13.69 -0.26
C GLU A 141 -6.42 -12.25 -0.77
N MET A 142 -7.58 -11.56 -0.77
CA MET A 142 -7.66 -10.14 -1.13
C MET A 142 -6.72 -9.28 -0.29
N MET A 143 -6.55 -9.65 0.99
CA MET A 143 -5.64 -8.98 1.91
C MET A 143 -4.19 -8.98 1.38
N LEU A 144 -3.74 -10.04 0.70
CA LEU A 144 -2.38 -10.10 0.16
C LEU A 144 -2.13 -9.03 -0.90
N PHE A 145 -3.13 -8.77 -1.74
CA PHE A 145 -3.05 -7.73 -2.77
C PHE A 145 -3.14 -6.33 -2.16
N LEU A 146 -4.06 -6.11 -1.22
CA LEU A 146 -4.17 -4.82 -0.51
C LEU A 146 -2.94 -4.51 0.35
N ASN A 147 -2.23 -5.53 0.82
CA ASN A 147 -0.94 -5.35 1.51
C ASN A 147 0.15 -4.74 0.61
N VAL A 148 0.04 -4.85 -0.71
CA VAL A 148 0.94 -4.14 -1.63
C VAL A 148 0.67 -2.63 -1.57
N PHE A 149 -0.60 -2.22 -1.48
CA PHE A 149 -0.97 -0.81 -1.34
C PHE A 149 -0.49 -0.26 0.00
N ASN A 150 -0.76 -1.01 1.08
CA ASN A 150 -0.33 -0.67 2.43
C ASN A 150 1.19 -0.53 2.54
N GLY A 151 1.94 -1.50 1.99
CA GLY A 151 3.39 -1.46 1.98
C GLY A 151 3.92 -0.27 1.19
N ALA A 152 3.37 0.03 0.02
CA ALA A 152 3.77 1.19 -0.77
C ALA A 152 3.57 2.51 0.00
N LEU A 153 2.41 2.68 0.64
CA LEU A 153 2.10 3.86 1.46
C LEU A 153 3.04 3.99 2.67
N LEU A 154 3.37 2.88 3.34
CA LEU A 154 4.29 2.89 4.49
C LEU A 154 5.74 3.20 4.10
N LEU A 155 6.18 2.73 2.93
CA LEU A 155 7.57 2.87 2.49
C LEU A 155 7.87 4.25 1.90
N HIS A 156 6.89 4.85 1.22
CA HIS A 156 7.04 6.12 0.51
C HIS A 156 5.87 7.09 0.79
N PRO A 157 5.55 7.38 2.06
CA PRO A 157 4.40 8.22 2.42
C PRO A 157 4.55 9.67 1.94
N GLU A 158 5.79 10.18 1.86
CA GLU A 158 6.05 11.58 1.48
C GLU A 158 5.99 11.83 -0.05
N ASP A 159 5.89 10.78 -0.87
CA ASP A 159 5.83 10.95 -2.33
C ASP A 159 4.41 11.25 -2.81
N SER A 160 4.18 12.50 -3.22
CA SER A 160 2.88 12.97 -3.70
C SER A 160 2.28 12.15 -4.86
N SER A 161 3.13 11.64 -5.77
CA SER A 161 2.66 10.86 -6.93
C SER A 161 2.16 9.49 -6.51
N LEU A 162 2.83 8.88 -5.51
CA LEU A 162 2.42 7.63 -4.91
C LEU A 162 1.14 7.79 -4.09
N ILE A 163 1.01 8.85 -3.28
CA ILE A 163 -0.22 9.11 -2.52
C ILE A 163 -1.41 9.28 -3.47
N ARG A 164 -1.22 10.02 -4.56
CA ARG A 164 -2.24 10.21 -5.60
C ARG A 164 -2.69 8.90 -6.23
N GLN A 165 -1.74 8.09 -6.73
CA GLN A 165 -2.04 6.79 -7.33
C GLN A 165 -2.67 5.83 -6.31
N TYR A 166 -2.17 5.82 -5.08
CA TYR A 166 -2.73 5.01 -3.99
C TYR A 166 -4.20 5.37 -3.72
N THR A 167 -4.49 6.66 -3.54
CA THR A 167 -5.84 7.15 -3.25
C THR A 167 -6.80 6.84 -4.39
N ALA A 168 -6.40 7.12 -5.63
CA ALA A 168 -7.20 6.80 -6.82
C ALA A 168 -7.52 5.30 -6.92
N THR A 169 -6.49 4.45 -6.79
CA THR A 169 -6.66 3.00 -6.88
C THR A 169 -7.47 2.43 -5.71
N ALA A 170 -7.30 2.93 -4.49
CA ALA A 170 -8.07 2.48 -3.34
C ALA A 170 -9.57 2.84 -3.50
N ILE A 171 -9.87 4.05 -3.99
CA ILE A 171 -11.23 4.47 -4.34
C ILE A 171 -11.81 3.58 -5.45
N ASN A 172 -11.08 3.40 -6.56
CA ASN A 172 -11.50 2.54 -7.67
C ASN A 172 -11.81 1.11 -7.22
N THR A 173 -10.96 0.56 -6.36
CA THR A 173 -11.12 -0.79 -5.81
C THR A 173 -12.37 -0.89 -4.93
N ALA A 174 -12.61 0.09 -4.07
CA ALA A 174 -13.80 0.13 -3.21
C ALA A 174 -15.10 0.31 -4.00
N VAL A 175 -15.07 1.10 -5.07
CA VAL A 175 -16.22 1.29 -5.98
C VAL A 175 -16.49 0.02 -6.78
N HIS A 176 -15.45 -0.61 -7.34
CA HIS A 176 -15.58 -1.80 -8.17
C HIS A 176 -16.04 -3.03 -7.37
N PHE A 177 -15.42 -3.28 -6.22
CA PHE A 177 -15.82 -4.35 -5.29
C PHE A 177 -16.75 -3.82 -4.19
N ASN A 178 -17.80 -3.08 -4.60
CA ASN A 178 -18.71 -2.38 -3.69
C ASN A 178 -19.23 -3.27 -2.56
N HIS A 179 -19.76 -4.45 -2.90
CA HIS A 179 -20.31 -5.36 -1.91
C HIS A 179 -19.25 -5.82 -0.89
N LEU A 180 -18.06 -6.22 -1.35
CA LEU A 180 -16.96 -6.64 -0.49
C LEU A 180 -16.53 -5.54 0.48
N PHE A 181 -16.38 -4.30 -0.01
CA PHE A 181 -15.99 -3.16 0.81
C PHE A 181 -17.11 -2.71 1.77
N SER A 182 -18.37 -2.89 1.41
CA SER A 182 -19.49 -2.65 2.32
C SER A 182 -19.50 -3.59 3.53
N LEU A 183 -18.95 -4.80 3.39
CA LEU A 183 -18.94 -5.83 4.45
C LEU A 183 -17.68 -5.77 5.32
N SER A 184 -16.50 -5.84 4.71
CA SER A 184 -15.22 -5.98 5.44
C SER A 184 -14.00 -5.39 4.74
N GLY A 185 -14.11 -4.97 3.47
CA GLY A 185 -12.93 -4.58 2.68
C GLY A 185 -12.10 -3.43 3.28
N TYR A 186 -12.70 -2.50 4.02
CA TYR A 186 -11.96 -1.41 4.65
C TYR A 186 -11.05 -1.86 5.79
N GLN A 187 -11.37 -2.99 6.43
CA GLN A 187 -10.56 -3.50 7.55
C GLN A 187 -9.13 -3.82 7.14
N TRP A 188 -8.89 -4.10 5.86
CA TRP A 188 -7.57 -4.43 5.33
C TRP A 188 -6.73 -3.21 4.94
N ILE A 189 -7.32 -2.02 4.83
CA ILE A 189 -6.61 -0.80 4.37
C ILE A 189 -6.54 0.27 5.49
N LEU A 190 -7.64 0.45 6.23
CA LEU A 190 -7.74 1.52 7.22
C LEU A 190 -6.66 1.50 8.31
N PRO A 191 -6.26 0.35 8.89
CA PRO A 191 -5.22 0.33 9.91
C PRO A 191 -3.93 1.03 9.45
N THR A 192 -3.51 0.77 8.21
CA THR A 192 -2.31 1.37 7.63
C THR A 192 -2.51 2.86 7.33
N MET A 193 -3.65 3.23 6.73
CA MET A 193 -3.95 4.64 6.44
C MET A 193 -3.94 5.48 7.73
N LEU A 194 -4.53 4.97 8.80
CA LEU A 194 -4.63 5.65 10.08
C LEU A 194 -3.27 5.78 10.77
N GLN A 195 -2.46 4.72 10.70
CA GLN A 195 -1.09 4.76 11.21
C GLN A 195 -0.27 5.83 10.49
N VAL A 196 -0.28 5.83 9.15
CA VAL A 196 0.45 6.80 8.34
C VAL A 196 -0.07 8.22 8.58
N TYR A 197 -1.40 8.39 8.68
CA TYR A 197 -2.01 9.68 9.01
C TYR A 197 -1.59 10.21 10.39
N ALA A 198 -1.41 9.32 11.38
CA ALA A 198 -0.93 9.70 12.71
C ALA A 198 0.58 9.98 12.76
N ASP A 199 1.38 9.17 12.06
CA ASP A 199 2.84 9.29 12.06
C ASP A 199 3.34 10.53 11.30
N TYR A 200 2.61 10.96 10.27
CA TYR A 200 2.96 12.08 9.40
C TYR A 200 2.08 13.32 9.64
N GLU A 201 1.85 13.65 10.92
CA GLU A 201 0.99 14.77 11.34
C GLU A 201 1.40 16.12 10.71
N SER A 202 2.71 16.30 10.45
CA SER A 202 3.29 17.52 9.89
C SER A 202 3.21 17.63 8.36
N ASP A 203 2.81 16.58 7.64
CA ASP A 203 2.67 16.60 6.18
C ASP A 203 1.21 16.90 5.79
N PRO A 204 0.87 18.15 5.44
CA PRO A 204 -0.49 18.51 5.10
C PRO A 204 -0.98 17.84 3.81
N LEU A 205 -0.10 17.54 2.85
CA LEU A 205 -0.50 16.97 1.57
C LEU A 205 -0.91 15.50 1.74
N LEU A 206 -0.10 14.74 2.49
CA LEU A 206 -0.43 13.39 2.88
C LEU A 206 -1.74 13.33 3.66
N ARG A 207 -1.90 14.21 4.66
CA ARG A 207 -3.13 14.27 5.46
C ARG A 207 -4.35 14.54 4.60
N GLN A 208 -4.29 15.54 3.73
CA GLN A 208 -5.38 15.85 2.81
C GLN A 208 -5.68 14.68 1.86
N GLY A 209 -4.66 13.99 1.35
CA GLY A 209 -4.85 12.80 0.51
C GLY A 209 -5.59 11.67 1.24
N ILE A 210 -5.21 11.38 2.49
CA ILE A 210 -5.85 10.36 3.32
C ILE A 210 -7.28 10.78 3.71
N GLU A 211 -7.46 12.02 4.15
CA GLU A 211 -8.78 12.60 4.49
C GLU A 211 -9.72 12.53 3.29
N PHE A 212 -9.23 12.90 2.10
CA PHE A 212 -9.99 12.83 0.86
C PHE A 212 -10.40 11.38 0.54
N CYS A 213 -9.46 10.44 0.61
CA CYS A 213 -9.73 9.02 0.39
C CYS A 213 -10.79 8.47 1.36
N CYS A 214 -10.64 8.74 2.67
CA CYS A 214 -11.60 8.36 3.69
C CYS A 214 -12.97 9.03 3.48
N GLN A 215 -13.01 10.27 3.00
CA GLN A 215 -14.24 10.94 2.64
C GLN A 215 -14.95 10.23 1.48
N GLN A 216 -14.23 9.84 0.43
CA GLN A 216 -14.83 9.07 -0.67
C GLN A 216 -15.40 7.73 -0.20
N PHE A 217 -14.69 7.03 0.68
CA PHE A 217 -15.19 5.80 1.30
C PHE A 217 -16.44 6.04 2.16
N TYR A 218 -16.47 7.13 2.92
CA TYR A 218 -17.65 7.53 3.68
C TYR A 218 -18.84 7.85 2.78
N ILE A 219 -18.64 8.58 1.69
CA ILE A 219 -19.70 8.88 0.71
C ILE A 219 -20.23 7.57 0.11
N LEU A 220 -19.35 6.64 -0.22
CA LEU A 220 -19.70 5.37 -0.88
C LEU A 220 -20.53 4.45 0.02
N HIS A 221 -20.12 4.25 1.28
CA HIS A 221 -20.73 3.23 2.14
C HIS A 221 -21.31 3.75 3.46
N ARG A 222 -21.07 5.00 3.87
CA ARG A 222 -21.62 5.64 5.09
C ARG A 222 -21.46 4.80 6.37
N LYS A 223 -22.56 4.24 6.90
CA LYS A 223 -22.59 3.52 8.18
C LYS A 223 -21.67 2.30 8.18
N PRO A 224 -21.70 1.41 7.17
CA PRO A 224 -20.72 0.33 7.07
C PRO A 224 -19.26 0.81 7.13
N PHE A 225 -18.91 1.89 6.44
CA PHE A 225 -17.56 2.46 6.52
C PHE A 225 -17.21 2.89 7.95
N ILE A 226 -18.07 3.66 8.62
CA ILE A 226 -17.82 4.11 10.01
C ILE A 226 -17.67 2.94 10.98
N MET A 227 -18.49 1.89 10.83
CA MET A 227 -18.38 0.70 11.67
C MET A 227 -17.04 -0.03 11.47
N GLN A 228 -16.61 -0.18 10.23
CA GLN A 228 -15.32 -0.78 9.91
C GLN A 228 -14.15 0.10 10.37
N LEU A 229 -14.27 1.43 10.25
CA LEU A 229 -13.29 2.39 10.78
C LEU A 229 -13.09 2.20 12.29
N PHE A 230 -14.15 2.17 13.07
CA PHE A 230 -14.03 1.92 14.52
C PHE A 230 -13.46 0.55 14.83
N ALA A 231 -13.86 -0.50 14.09
CA ALA A 231 -13.30 -1.83 14.26
C ALA A 231 -11.79 -1.89 13.97
N SER A 232 -11.33 -1.17 12.94
CA SER A 232 -9.92 -1.07 12.55
C SER A 232 -9.08 -0.23 13.51
N VAL A 233 -9.67 0.83 14.09
CA VAL A 233 -8.98 1.74 15.01
C VAL A 233 -8.88 1.15 16.42
N ALA A 234 -9.86 0.36 16.86
CA ALA A 234 -9.90 -0.22 18.21
C ALA A 234 -8.58 -0.86 18.70
N PRO A 235 -7.87 -1.69 17.91
CA PRO A 235 -6.58 -2.26 18.33
C PRO A 235 -5.41 -1.26 18.27
N LEU A 236 -5.55 -0.13 17.57
CA LEU A 236 -4.50 0.87 17.37
C LEU A 236 -4.54 2.03 18.36
N LEU A 237 -5.65 2.21 19.09
CA LEU A 237 -5.81 3.36 19.99
C LEU A 237 -4.80 3.31 21.14
N GLU A 238 -4.00 4.36 21.26
CA GLU A 238 -3.19 4.56 22.46
C GLU A 238 -4.07 5.09 23.58
N PHE A 239 -4.31 4.24 24.57
CA PHE A 239 -4.78 4.70 25.87
C PHE A 239 -3.54 5.10 26.67
N THR A 240 -3.53 6.31 27.21
CA THR A 240 -2.44 6.84 28.03
C THR A 240 -2.34 6.08 29.36
N THR A 241 -1.93 4.81 29.32
CA THR A 241 -1.43 4.09 30.47
C THR A 241 0.08 4.07 30.32
N SER A 242 0.72 4.83 31.21
CA SER A 242 2.17 4.91 31.36
C SER A 242 2.85 3.54 31.22
N THR A 243 3.99 3.53 30.52
CA THR A 243 4.89 2.39 30.23
C THR A 243 4.55 1.51 29.04
N SER A 244 5.06 1.87 27.85
CA SER A 244 5.71 0.85 27.02
C SER A 244 6.86 1.45 26.20
N THR A 245 7.98 0.77 26.29
CA THR A 245 9.19 0.98 25.51
C THR A 245 9.03 0.31 24.15
N GLY A 246 9.09 1.09 23.05
CA GLY A 246 9.56 0.59 21.75
C GLY A 246 8.54 0.43 20.62
N LEU A 247 8.64 1.35 19.64
CA LEU A 247 8.42 1.20 18.19
C LEU A 247 7.02 1.09 17.55
N SER A 248 5.89 1.05 18.27
CA SER A 248 4.60 1.34 17.64
C SER A 248 3.94 2.53 18.33
N LYS A 249 4.06 3.71 17.73
CA LYS A 249 3.14 4.80 18.02
C LYS A 249 1.77 4.35 17.52
N GLY A 250 0.86 4.04 18.42
CA GLY A 250 -0.54 3.84 18.06
C GLY A 250 -1.21 5.17 17.68
N VAL A 251 -2.48 5.11 17.33
CA VAL A 251 -3.25 6.25 16.86
C VAL A 251 -3.87 6.95 18.07
N SER A 252 -3.61 8.25 18.22
CA SER A 252 -4.22 9.03 19.30
C SER A 252 -5.72 9.24 19.06
N ALA A 253 -6.50 9.36 20.13
CA ALA A 253 -7.93 9.66 20.02
C ALA A 253 -8.20 11.01 19.33
N GLN A 254 -7.28 11.98 19.49
CA GLN A 254 -7.35 13.27 18.81
C GLN A 254 -7.17 13.11 17.30
N CYS A 255 -6.19 12.31 16.86
CA CYS A 255 -5.95 12.05 15.45
C CYS A 255 -7.19 11.42 14.77
N LEU A 256 -7.83 10.44 15.43
CA LEU A 256 -9.09 9.87 14.96
C LEU A 256 -10.20 10.94 14.88
N PHE A 257 -10.30 11.80 15.88
CA PHE A 257 -11.31 12.85 15.92
C PHE A 257 -11.13 13.87 14.79
N ASP A 258 -9.89 14.27 14.52
CA ASP A 258 -9.56 15.17 13.40
C ASP A 258 -9.97 14.55 12.05
N LEU A 259 -9.69 13.25 11.85
CA LEU A 259 -10.15 12.52 10.66
C LEU A 259 -11.68 12.47 10.57
N LEU A 260 -12.38 12.25 11.69
CA LEU A 260 -13.85 12.21 11.68
C LEU A 260 -14.46 13.58 11.36
N ILE A 261 -13.84 14.67 11.82
CA ILE A 261 -14.24 16.04 11.45
C ILE A 261 -14.02 16.29 9.96
N SER A 262 -12.91 15.83 9.39
CA SER A 262 -12.63 16.07 7.96
C SER A 262 -13.66 15.41 7.04
N LEU A 263 -14.37 14.35 7.49
CA LEU A 263 -15.47 13.75 6.74
C LEU A 263 -16.70 14.67 6.57
N GLU A 264 -16.90 15.65 7.46
CA GLU A 264 -18.03 16.59 7.41
C GLU A 264 -17.78 17.77 6.46
N GLY A 265 -16.52 18.12 6.20
CA GLY A 265 -16.12 19.26 5.37
C GLY A 265 -16.11 18.97 3.86
N GLU A 266 -15.97 20.00 3.03
CA GLU A 266 -15.57 19.81 1.63
C GLU A 266 -14.05 19.62 1.58
N THR A 267 -13.58 18.37 1.57
CA THR A 267 -12.16 18.08 1.37
C THR A 267 -11.85 18.24 -0.11
N LYS A 268 -11.03 19.24 -0.45
CA LYS A 268 -10.59 19.45 -1.83
C LYS A 268 -9.69 18.29 -2.25
N ASP A 269 -9.88 17.80 -3.47
CA ASP A 269 -8.97 16.83 -4.08
C ASP A 269 -7.63 17.52 -4.43
N ALA A 270 -6.78 17.72 -3.43
CA ALA A 270 -5.52 18.43 -3.57
C ALA A 270 -4.49 17.69 -4.45
N LEU A 271 -4.73 16.41 -4.70
CA LEU A 271 -3.85 15.54 -5.47
C LEU A 271 -4.41 15.25 -6.88
N ASP A 272 -5.57 15.79 -7.25
CA ASP A 272 -6.28 15.40 -8.49
C ASP A 272 -6.39 13.88 -8.62
N ALA A 273 -6.62 13.18 -7.49
CA ALA A 273 -6.75 11.73 -7.44
C ALA A 273 -8.02 11.25 -8.14
N LEU A 274 -9.07 12.10 -8.20
CA LEU A 274 -10.28 11.82 -8.95
C LEU A 274 -10.00 11.66 -10.42
N ASP A 275 -9.12 12.46 -11.03
CA ASP A 275 -8.80 12.36 -12.46
C ASP A 275 -8.28 10.96 -12.83
N GLU A 276 -7.58 10.29 -11.91
CA GLU A 276 -7.17 8.89 -12.06
C GLU A 276 -8.27 7.89 -11.67
N ALA A 277 -9.15 8.25 -10.74
CA ALA A 277 -10.29 7.44 -10.32
C ALA A 277 -11.46 7.41 -11.35
N ILE A 278 -11.36 8.15 -12.47
CA ILE A 278 -12.46 8.36 -13.44
C ILE A 278 -13.04 7.08 -14.06
N LYS A 279 -12.39 5.91 -13.98
CA LYS A 279 -12.94 4.69 -14.61
C LYS A 279 -14.30 4.23 -14.05
N LEU A 280 -14.70 4.59 -12.81
CA LEU A 280 -16.04 4.27 -12.25
C LEU A 280 -16.74 5.41 -11.46
N CYS A 281 -16.07 6.56 -11.24
CA CYS A 281 -16.55 7.61 -10.32
C CYS A 281 -17.75 8.46 -10.78
N VAL A 282 -18.28 8.26 -12.01
CA VAL A 282 -19.54 8.90 -12.45
C VAL A 282 -20.71 8.56 -11.50
N THR A 283 -20.61 7.43 -10.78
CA THR A 283 -21.63 6.97 -9.82
C THR A 283 -21.55 7.70 -8.47
N VAL A 284 -20.37 8.15 -8.02
CA VAL A 284 -20.17 8.73 -6.67
C VAL A 284 -20.63 10.20 -6.63
N VAL A 285 -20.34 10.96 -7.69
CA VAL A 285 -20.76 12.38 -7.81
C VAL A 285 -22.29 12.52 -7.85
N ALA A 286 -23.01 11.54 -8.42
CA ALA A 286 -24.47 11.56 -8.49
C ALA A 286 -25.16 11.41 -7.11
N TYR A 287 -24.51 10.79 -6.12
CA TYR A 287 -25.06 10.54 -4.78
C TYR A 287 -24.67 11.58 -3.71
N ALA A 288 -23.77 12.51 -4.04
CA ALA A 288 -23.27 13.52 -3.11
C ALA A 288 -24.36 14.45 -2.49
N PRO A 289 -25.35 15.00 -3.24
CA PRO A 289 -26.24 16.06 -2.72
C PRO A 289 -27.14 15.61 -1.55
N GLU A 290 -27.57 14.35 -1.54
CA GLU A 290 -28.43 13.80 -0.47
C GLU A 290 -27.64 13.25 0.73
N SER A 291 -26.33 13.04 0.54
CA SER A 291 -25.43 12.47 1.55
C SER A 291 -25.01 13.50 2.61
N PHE A 292 -24.68 14.72 2.19
CA PHE A 292 -24.26 15.81 3.09
C PHE A 292 -25.32 16.20 4.12
N ARG A 293 -26.63 16.19 3.78
CA ARG A 293 -27.70 16.57 4.74
C ARG A 293 -27.98 15.56 5.85
N ARG A 294 -27.65 14.27 5.67
CA ARG A 294 -27.82 13.23 6.71
C ARG A 294 -26.56 13.01 7.55
N CYS A 295 -25.40 13.46 7.07
CA CYS A 295 -24.07 13.28 7.67
C CYS A 295 -23.98 13.83 9.11
N GLY A 296 -24.36 15.10 9.32
CA GLY A 296 -24.21 15.77 10.62
C GLY A 296 -25.03 15.17 11.78
N LYS A 297 -26.01 14.30 11.51
CA LYS A 297 -26.76 13.61 12.58
C LYS A 297 -26.06 12.35 13.10
N HIS A 298 -25.40 11.59 12.23
CA HIS A 298 -24.76 10.32 12.59
C HIS A 298 -23.36 10.50 13.19
N ILE A 299 -22.62 11.52 12.75
CA ILE A 299 -21.30 11.84 13.33
C ILE A 299 -21.45 12.55 14.67
N ALA A 300 -22.48 13.39 14.88
CA ALA A 300 -22.81 13.91 16.20
C ALA A 300 -23.16 12.79 17.21
N GLU A 301 -23.74 11.68 16.73
CA GLU A 301 -24.03 10.50 17.55
C GLU A 301 -22.76 9.67 17.80
N ALA A 302 -21.89 9.50 16.80
CA ALA A 302 -20.57 8.86 16.97
C ALA A 302 -19.62 9.67 17.86
N SER A 303 -19.65 11.00 17.79
CA SER A 303 -18.91 11.92 18.65
C SER A 303 -19.46 11.88 20.08
N ARG A 304 -20.78 11.76 20.28
CA ARG A 304 -21.36 11.46 21.60
C ARG A 304 -20.93 10.09 22.11
N ILE A 305 -20.89 9.06 21.27
CA ILE A 305 -20.44 7.72 21.65
C ILE A 305 -18.96 7.75 22.03
N LEU A 306 -18.08 8.37 21.24
CA LEU A 306 -16.67 8.59 21.58
C LEU A 306 -16.49 9.40 22.87
N HIS A 307 -17.30 10.45 23.06
CA HIS A 307 -17.28 11.25 24.29
C HIS A 307 -17.81 10.45 25.51
N ILE A 308 -18.76 9.54 25.33
CA ILE A 308 -19.25 8.62 26.36
C ILE A 308 -18.19 7.56 26.68
N PHE A 309 -17.55 6.97 25.66
CA PHE A 309 -16.44 6.04 25.82
C PHE A 309 -15.25 6.72 26.53
N SER A 310 -14.91 7.96 26.17
CA SER A 310 -13.88 8.75 26.86
C SER A 310 -14.25 9.10 28.31
N ARG A 311 -15.55 9.18 28.67
CA ARG A 311 -15.96 9.44 30.05
C ARG A 311 -16.08 8.18 30.91
N GLN A 312 -16.42 7.04 30.31
CA GLN A 312 -16.52 5.77 31.03
C GLN A 312 -15.17 5.12 31.32
N LEU A 313 -14.09 5.53 30.65
CA LEU A 313 -12.72 5.03 30.86
C LEU A 313 -11.88 5.91 31.81
N PHE A 314 -12.42 7.04 32.30
CA PHE A 314 -11.74 7.98 33.22
C PHE A 314 -12.37 8.03 34.62
N VAL A 315 -13.05 6.95 35.04
CA VAL A 315 -13.41 6.69 36.46
C VAL A 315 -12.82 5.34 36.86
#